data_AF-A0A7W5Y830-F1
#
_entry.id   AF-A0A7W5Y830-F1
#
_cell.length_a   1.000
_cell.length_b   1.000
_cell.length_c   1.000
_cell.angle_alpha   90.00
_cell.angle_beta   90.00
_cell.angle_gamma   90.00
#
_symmetry.space_group_name_H-M   'P 1'
#
loop_
_entity.id
_entity.type
_entity.pdbx_description
1 polymer ?
#
loop_
_entity_poly.entity_id
_entity_poly.type
_entity_poly.pdbx_seq_one_letter_code
_entity_poly.pdbx_strand_id
1 'polypeptide(L)' 'MEILRGRRIGFTIAEIREIIQVYKEPPGEIGQLKLLMKRVDEKRDELRQKRKDIDDTLSELDNVEEACLGRLAEIGVGT' A
#
# COMPACT_ATOMS: atom_id res chain seq x y z
N MET A 1 -1.14 21.09 18.68
CA MET A 1 -2.31 20.41 18.07
C MET A 1 -1.96 19.79 16.70
N GLU A 2 -0.78 19.14 16.56
CA GLU A 2 -0.34 18.62 15.23
C GLU A 2 0.21 17.18 15.22
N ILE A 3 0.35 16.52 16.37
CA ILE A 3 0.95 15.17 16.43
C ILE A 3 -0.07 14.05 16.10
N LEU A 4 -1.37 14.34 16.07
CA LEU A 4 -2.42 13.31 15.95
C LEU A 4 -3.01 13.12 14.55
N ARG A 5 -2.66 13.95 13.55
CA ARG A 5 -3.11 13.72 12.16
C ARG A 5 -2.25 12.70 11.39
N GLY A 6 -1.04 12.40 11.85
CA GLY A 6 -0.14 11.41 11.23
C GLY A 6 -0.52 9.93 11.47
N ARG A 7 -1.26 9.61 12.54
CA ARG A 7 -1.70 8.22 12.81
C ARG A 7 -2.69 7.65 11.79
N ARG A 8 -3.27 8.49 10.92
CA ARG A 8 -4.33 8.06 9.98
C ARG A 8 -3.82 7.69 8.59
N ILE A 9 -2.51 7.72 8.35
CA ILE A 9 -1.93 7.50 7.01
C ILE A 9 -0.85 6.42 7.08
N GLY A 10 -1.16 5.19 7.54
CA GLY A 10 -0.34 3.99 7.31
C GLY A 10 1.16 4.00 7.69
N PHE A 11 1.66 5.04 8.36
CA PHE A 11 3.05 5.18 8.77
C PHE A 11 3.28 4.42 10.07
N THR A 12 4.37 3.68 10.09
CA THR A 12 4.90 3.01 11.28
C THR A 12 5.39 4.03 12.31
N ILE A 13 5.47 3.60 13.57
CA ILE A 13 6.02 4.41 14.67
C ILE A 13 7.48 4.79 14.38
N ALA A 14 8.22 3.97 13.64
CA ALA A 14 9.59 4.23 13.24
C ALA A 14 9.67 5.38 12.21
N GLU A 15 8.84 5.36 11.17
CA GLU A 15 8.77 6.43 10.16
C GLU A 15 8.36 7.77 10.81
N ILE A 16 7.38 7.75 11.72
CA ILE A 16 6.96 8.95 12.47
C ILE A 16 8.11 9.49 13.33
N ARG A 17 8.90 8.61 13.96
CA ARG A 17 10.04 9.00 14.81
C ARG A 17 11.15 9.66 13.99
N GLU A 18 11.42 9.15 12.79
CA GLU A 18 12.44 9.68 11.90
C GLU A 18 12.08 11.08 11.38
N ILE A 19 10.81 11.31 11.05
CA ILE A 19 10.27 12.64 10.69
C ILE A 19 10.41 13.65 11.86
N ILE A 20 10.29 13.19 13.11
CA ILE A 20 10.42 14.04 14.32
C ILE A 20 11.90 14.30 14.68
N GLN A 21 12.82 13.34 14.44
CA GLN A 21 14.22 13.46 14.84
C GLN A 21 15.03 14.49 14.02
N VAL A 22 14.64 14.79 12.79
CA VAL A 22 15.31 15.77 11.90
C VAL A 22 15.18 17.22 12.41
N TYR A 23 14.41 17.46 13.47
CA TYR A 23 14.19 18.75 14.11
C TYR A 23 15.45 19.49 14.61
N LYS A 24 16.59 18.80 14.81
CA LYS A 24 17.70 19.36 15.59
C LYS A 24 18.72 20.20 14.80
N GLU A 25 18.72 20.23 13.47
CA GLU A 25 19.71 20.98 12.67
C GLU A 25 19.14 21.65 11.40
N PRO A 26 19.78 22.72 10.88
CA PRO A 26 19.35 23.43 9.65
C PRO A 26 19.16 22.46 8.48
N PRO A 27 18.06 22.61 7.70
CA PRO A 27 17.40 23.86 7.33
C PRO A 27 16.07 24.12 8.05
N GLY A 28 15.83 23.51 9.22
CA GLY A 28 14.60 23.71 10.00
C GLY A 28 13.36 23.11 9.30
N GLU A 29 12.22 23.82 9.36
CA GLU A 29 10.90 23.35 8.91
C GLU A 29 10.85 22.96 7.41
N ILE A 30 11.59 23.66 6.55
CA ILE A 30 11.60 23.35 5.10
C ILE A 30 12.24 21.99 4.83
N GLY A 31 13.31 21.63 5.55
CA GLY A 31 13.95 20.32 5.43
C GLY A 31 13.01 19.19 5.87
N GLN A 32 12.25 19.44 6.94
CA GLN A 32 11.25 18.50 7.44
C GLN A 32 10.13 18.27 6.42
N LEU A 33 9.56 19.33 5.85
CA LEU A 33 8.50 19.20 4.86
C LEU A 33 8.98 18.45 3.61
N LYS A 34 10.21 18.69 3.15
CA LYS A 34 10.81 17.94 2.03
C LYS A 34 11.00 16.46 2.35
N LEU A 35 11.49 16.14 3.55
CA LEU A 35 11.64 14.74 3.98
C LEU A 35 10.29 14.05 4.12
N LEU A 36 9.31 14.71 4.73
CA LEU A 36 7.96 14.20 4.87
C LEU A 36 7.33 13.91 3.51
N MET A 37 7.46 14.84 2.55
CA MET A 37 6.97 14.64 1.19
C MET A 37 7.62 13.44 0.51
N LYS A 38 8.95 13.29 0.64
CA LYS A 38 9.67 12.11 0.12
C LYS A 38 9.11 10.80 0.70
N ARG A 39 8.90 10.75 2.02
CA ARG A 39 8.33 9.55 2.69
C ARG A 39 6.88 9.28 2.30
N VAL A 40 6.08 10.33 2.09
CA VAL A 40 4.71 10.20 1.58
C VAL A 40 4.72 9.60 0.18
N ASP A 41 5.62 10.03 -0.70
CA ASP A 41 5.69 9.52 -2.06
C ASP A 41 6.20 8.07 -2.10
N GLU A 42 7.24 7.73 -1.32
CA GLU A 42 7.69 6.33 -1.14
C GLU A 42 6.54 5.43 -0.65
N LYS A 43 5.76 5.90 0.33
CA LYS A 43 4.61 5.13 0.85
C LYS A 43 3.49 4.98 -0.17
N ARG A 44 3.23 6.00 -0.97
CA ARG A 44 2.25 5.93 -2.06
C ARG A 44 2.65 4.88 -3.08
N ASP A 45 3.92 4.82 -3.44
CA ASP A 45 4.42 3.87 -4.42
C ASP A 45 4.39 2.44 -3.88
N GLU A 46 4.74 2.21 -2.62
CA GLU A 46 4.53 0.92 -1.94
C GLU A 46 3.07 0.46 -2.00
N LEU A 47 2.13 1.36 -1.69
CA LEU A 47 0.70 1.04 -1.68
C LEU A 47 0.15 0.78 -3.08
N ARG A 48 0.64 1.52 -4.08
CA ARG A 48 0.29 1.28 -5.50
C ARG A 48 0.77 -0.08 -5.97
N GLN A 49 2.00 -0.46 -5.61
CA GLN A 49 2.53 -1.79 -5.95
C GLN A 49 1.69 -2.89 -5.29
N LYS A 50 1.43 -2.78 -3.98
CA LYS A 50 0.56 -3.73 -3.28
C LYS A 50 -0.83 -3.84 -3.89
N ARG A 51 -1.41 -2.71 -4.33
CA ARG A 51 -2.71 -2.72 -5.01
C ARG A 51 -2.63 -3.51 -6.31
N LYS A 52 -1.59 -3.28 -7.11
CA LYS A 52 -1.36 -4.03 -8.34
C LYS A 52 -1.22 -5.53 -8.06
N ASP A 53 -0.42 -5.91 -7.07
CA ASP A 53 -0.23 -7.33 -6.72
C ASP A 53 -1.55 -7.99 -6.29
N ILE A 54 -2.41 -7.26 -5.57
CA ILE A 54 -3.76 -7.71 -5.20
C ILE A 54 -4.64 -7.86 -6.44
N ASP A 55 -4.65 -6.87 -7.34
CA ASP A 55 -5.45 -6.89 -8.57
C ASP A 55 -5.03 -8.07 -9.48
N ASP A 56 -3.72 -8.33 -9.59
CA ASP A 56 -3.16 -9.47 -10.33
C ASP A 56 -3.59 -10.81 -9.68
N THR A 57 -3.50 -10.92 -8.34
CA THR A 57 -3.93 -12.12 -7.60
C THR A 57 -5.43 -12.39 -7.77
N LEU A 58 -6.27 -11.35 -7.72
CA LEU A 58 -7.71 -11.48 -7.93
C LEU A 58 -8.01 -12.00 -9.34
N SER A 59 -7.31 -11.48 -10.35
CA SER A 59 -7.46 -11.94 -11.74
C SER A 59 -7.06 -13.41 -11.89
N GLU A 60 -6.02 -13.87 -11.20
CA GLU A 60 -5.65 -15.30 -11.18
C GLU A 60 -6.74 -16.16 -10.53
N LEU A 61 -7.34 -15.71 -9.44
CA LEU A 61 -8.43 -16.42 -8.77
C LEU A 61 -9.67 -16.53 -9.66
N ASP A 62 -10.03 -15.45 -10.38
CA ASP A 62 -11.15 -15.46 -11.32
C ASP A 62 -10.93 -16.50 -12.44
N ASN A 63 -9.72 -16.58 -12.98
CA ASN A 63 -9.37 -17.57 -14.00
C ASN A 63 -9.47 -19.02 -13.47
N VAL A 64 -9.03 -19.24 -12.22
CA VAL A 64 -9.15 -20.55 -11.57
C VAL A 64 -10.61 -20.93 -11.37
N GLU A 65 -11.45 -19.99 -10.93
CA GLU A 65 -12.89 -20.20 -10.78
C GLU A 65 -13.55 -20.55 -12.11
N GLU A 66 -13.28 -19.79 -13.17
CA GLU A 66 -13.81 -20.06 -14.52
C GLU A 66 -13.42 -21.45 -15.02
N ALA A 67 -12.16 -21.84 -14.84
CA ALA A 67 -11.68 -23.18 -15.22
C ALA A 67 -12.41 -24.29 -14.46
N CYS A 68 -12.65 -24.10 -13.16
CA CYS A 68 -13.40 -25.06 -12.33
C CYS A 68 -14.85 -25.17 -12.79
N LEU A 69 -15.52 -24.04 -13.04
CA LEU A 69 -16.91 -24.00 -13.51
C LEU A 69 -17.04 -24.64 -14.89
N GLY A 70 -16.12 -24.36 -15.80
CA GLY A 70 -16.06 -25.01 -17.12
C GLY A 70 -15.96 -26.53 -16.99
N ARG A 71 -15.08 -27.01 -16.10
CA ARG A 71 -14.93 -28.44 -15.87
C ARG A 71 -16.17 -29.09 -15.25
N LEU A 72 -16.83 -28.40 -14.31
CA LEU A 72 -18.09 -28.86 -13.72
C LEU A 72 -19.20 -28.96 -14.76
N ALA A 73 -19.29 -28.01 -15.69
CA ALA A 73 -20.27 -28.05 -16.78
C ALA A 73 -20.02 -29.24 -17.71
N GLU A 74 -18.77 -29.52 -18.08
CA GLU A 74 -18.41 -30.71 -18.88
C GLU A 74 -18.83 -32.02 -18.21
N ILE A 75 -18.65 -32.13 -16.89
CA ILE A 75 -19.03 -33.32 -16.12
C ILE A 75 -20.56 -33.43 -16.02
N GLY A 76 -21.26 -32.32 -15.76
CA GLY A 76 -22.72 -32.28 -15.59
C GLY A 76 -23.53 -32.41 -16.88
N VAL A 77 -22.93 -32.13 -18.04
CA VAL A 77 -23.55 -32.32 -19.38
C VAL A 77 -23.32 -33.76 -19.90
N GLY A 78 -22.51 -34.56 -19.22
CA GLY A 78 -22.21 -35.96 -19.57
C GLY A 78 -23.18 -37.02 -19.03
N THR A 79 -24.28 -36.62 -18.38
CA THR A 79 -25.38 -37.51 -17.91
C THR A 79 -26.69 -37.14 -18.57
#